data_AF-M0E688-F1
#
_entry.id   AF-M0E688-F1
#
_cell.length_a   1.000
_cell.length_b   1.000
_cell.length_c   1.000
_cell.angle_alpha   90.00
_cell.angle_beta   90.00
_cell.angle_gamma   90.00
#
_symmetry.space_group_name_H-M   'P 1'
#
loop_
_entity.id
_entity.type
_entity.pdbx_description
1 polymer ?
#
loop_
_entity_poly.entity_id
_entity_poly.type
_entity_poly.pdbx_seq_one_letter_code
_entity_poly.pdbx_strand_id
1 'polypeptide(L)'
;MDRRAFLLGVGATGVCAGLAGCTDLADGGGEGGVTERDLPERPDDLGPESVAEYVAAYEEIRAHNRHAAEGAVEVTIDAVATFDHASGDDHYATAQHAGSVYHENDDGARSVGELYGDPVPYLVTPERTLRLGVERRAIETDDRGDDGDTASDDERTSPPLGVRLLNVTEEARELAVTVTRRATADRDGEAEDRVADFDVAIDPETAVEVRSITDVRGGYRIIGRMEDNGITGEGRIEVELPSADRGPNVDIAVDRNGVSTWHLPSFEGV
;
A
#
# COMPACT_ATOMS: atom_id res chain seq x y z
N MET A 1 -2.10 -13.18 -18.32
CA MET A 1 -2.49 -14.42 -17.62
C MET A 1 -4.00 -14.45 -17.50
N ASP A 2 -4.59 -15.64 -17.65
CA ASP A 2 -5.99 -15.90 -17.97
C ASP A 2 -6.95 -15.63 -16.78
N ARG A 3 -7.91 -14.71 -16.96
CA ARG A 3 -8.87 -14.22 -15.94
C ARG A 3 -10.01 -15.20 -15.61
N ARG A 4 -9.89 -16.47 -16.00
CA ARG A 4 -10.96 -17.47 -15.92
C ARG A 4 -10.64 -18.70 -15.07
N ALA A 5 -9.48 -18.74 -14.42
CA ALA A 5 -9.06 -19.92 -13.65
C ALA A 5 -9.42 -19.88 -12.15
N PHE A 6 -9.92 -18.76 -11.61
CA PHE A 6 -10.11 -18.62 -10.16
C PHE A 6 -11.31 -19.42 -9.59
N LEU A 7 -12.22 -19.90 -10.45
CA LEU A 7 -13.42 -20.63 -10.01
C LEU A 7 -13.23 -22.14 -9.77
N LEU A 8 -12.00 -22.65 -9.73
CA LEU A 8 -11.75 -24.10 -9.52
C LEU A 8 -10.87 -24.43 -8.30
N GLY A 9 -10.53 -23.45 -7.47
CA GLY A 9 -9.69 -23.64 -6.27
C GLY A 9 -10.45 -23.94 -4.97
N VAL A 10 -11.78 -24.06 -5.00
CA VAL A 10 -12.57 -24.45 -3.82
C VAL A 10 -12.44 -25.97 -3.63
N GLY A 11 -11.36 -26.41 -3.00
CA GLY A 11 -11.06 -27.83 -2.87
C GLY A 11 -9.88 -28.17 -1.95
N ALA A 12 -10.13 -28.07 -0.64
CA ALA A 12 -9.53 -28.88 0.43
C ALA A 12 -7.99 -28.86 0.62
N THR A 13 -7.52 -28.23 1.70
CA THR A 13 -6.96 -28.88 2.92
C THR A 13 -6.14 -27.88 3.75
N GLY A 14 -6.55 -27.63 4.99
CA GLY A 14 -5.81 -26.83 5.98
C GLY A 14 -6.58 -26.78 7.29
N VAL A 15 -6.01 -27.27 8.38
CA VAL A 15 -6.70 -27.78 9.57
C VAL A 15 -7.21 -26.69 10.51
N CYS A 16 -8.37 -26.99 11.12
CA CYS A 16 -9.14 -26.29 12.13
C CYS A 16 -8.36 -25.74 13.34
N ALA A 17 -8.71 -24.51 13.72
CA ALA A 17 -8.88 -24.11 15.13
C ALA A 17 -10.16 -23.27 15.24
N GLY A 18 -11.31 -23.96 15.30
CA GLY A 18 -12.61 -23.33 15.49
C GLY A 18 -12.80 -22.92 16.94
N LEU A 19 -12.98 -21.62 17.18
CA LEU A 19 -13.76 -21.16 18.31
C LEU A 19 -15.20 -20.99 17.86
N ALA A 20 -16.04 -21.92 18.29
CA ALA A 20 -17.47 -21.87 18.14
C ALA A 20 -18.03 -20.69 18.96
N GLY A 21 -18.31 -19.58 18.30
CA GLY A 21 -19.19 -18.52 18.80
C GLY A 21 -20.60 -18.78 18.30
N CYS A 22 -21.55 -18.90 19.24
CA CYS A 22 -22.93 -19.27 19.03
C CYS A 22 -23.63 -18.44 17.93
N THR A 23 -24.22 -19.12 16.96
CA THR A 23 -25.28 -18.55 16.11
C THR A 23 -26.46 -18.17 16.99
N ASP A 24 -26.56 -16.89 17.36
CA ASP A 24 -27.80 -16.33 17.89
C ASP A 24 -28.75 -16.13 16.71
N LEU A 25 -29.65 -17.09 16.52
CA LEU A 25 -30.80 -16.97 15.63
C LEU A 25 -31.77 -15.99 16.28
N ALA A 26 -31.55 -14.70 16.04
CA ALA A 26 -32.49 -13.65 16.41
C ALA A 26 -33.74 -13.76 15.52
N ASP A 27 -34.84 -14.06 16.20
CA ASP A 27 -36.20 -14.16 15.72
C ASP A 27 -36.76 -12.76 15.36
N GLY A 28 -37.32 -12.62 14.16
CA GLY A 28 -38.43 -11.70 13.87
C GLY A 28 -38.19 -10.18 13.81
N GLY A 29 -37.95 -9.65 12.60
CA GLY A 29 -38.55 -8.39 12.17
C GLY A 29 -37.68 -7.11 12.12
N GLY A 30 -36.37 -7.22 11.94
CA GLY A 30 -35.47 -6.08 11.72
C GLY A 30 -34.68 -6.23 10.40
N GLU A 31 -34.37 -5.12 9.76
CA GLU A 31 -33.68 -4.97 8.46
C GLU A 31 -32.60 -6.05 8.21
N GLY A 32 -32.72 -6.78 7.09
CA GLY A 32 -31.93 -7.98 6.74
C GLY A 32 -30.48 -7.71 6.30
N GLY A 33 -29.76 -6.85 7.02
CA GLY A 33 -28.36 -6.52 6.76
C GLY A 33 -27.37 -7.41 7.50
N VAL A 34 -26.12 -7.44 7.01
CA VAL A 34 -24.98 -8.01 7.73
C VAL A 34 -24.61 -7.11 8.91
N THR A 35 -24.32 -7.70 10.06
CA THR A 35 -23.88 -6.96 11.26
C THR A 35 -22.40 -6.60 11.17
N GLU A 36 -22.03 -5.39 11.61
CA GLU A 36 -20.63 -5.00 11.81
C GLU A 36 -19.90 -5.94 12.78
N ARG A 37 -18.58 -6.11 12.57
CA ARG A 37 -17.68 -6.93 13.40
C ARG A 37 -16.76 -6.04 14.22
N ASP A 38 -16.37 -6.49 15.41
CA ASP A 38 -15.36 -5.77 16.20
C ASP A 38 -13.99 -5.82 15.52
N LEU A 39 -13.26 -4.70 15.57
CA LEU A 39 -11.88 -4.63 15.08
C LEU A 39 -10.97 -5.55 15.91
N PRO A 40 -9.93 -6.14 15.30
CA PRO A 40 -9.01 -7.01 16.03
C PRO A 40 -8.25 -6.22 17.09
N GLU A 41 -7.95 -6.89 18.20
CA GLU A 41 -7.06 -6.33 19.23
C GLU A 41 -5.65 -6.21 18.67
N ARG A 42 -4.95 -5.13 19.01
CA ARG A 42 -3.56 -4.95 18.62
C ARG A 42 -2.69 -6.00 19.32
N PRO A 43 -1.74 -6.65 18.63
CA PRO A 43 -0.86 -7.61 19.27
C PRO A 43 0.04 -6.92 20.31
N ASP A 44 0.27 -7.62 21.43
CA ASP A 44 1.17 -7.15 22.50
C ASP A 44 2.64 -7.08 22.05
N ASP A 45 3.03 -7.96 21.12
CA ASP A 45 4.36 -8.02 20.52
C ASP A 45 4.29 -7.60 19.04
N LEU A 46 4.99 -6.52 18.68
CA LEU A 46 4.99 -5.95 17.34
C LEU A 46 6.13 -6.53 16.50
N GLY A 47 6.07 -7.83 16.26
CA GLY A 47 6.95 -8.51 15.30
C GLY A 47 6.44 -8.39 13.86
N PRO A 48 7.29 -8.67 12.84
CA PRO A 48 6.88 -8.62 11.44
C PRO A 48 5.66 -9.49 11.12
N GLU A 49 5.61 -10.72 11.62
CA GLU A 49 4.51 -11.66 11.39
C GLU A 49 3.23 -11.19 12.08
N SER A 50 3.30 -10.85 13.36
CA SER A 50 2.12 -10.39 14.12
C SER A 50 1.55 -9.08 13.59
N VAL A 51 2.40 -8.14 13.14
CA VAL A 51 1.96 -6.89 12.50
C VAL A 51 1.27 -7.17 11.17
N ALA A 52 1.84 -8.04 10.32
CA ALA A 52 1.22 -8.38 9.04
C ALA A 52 -0.14 -9.08 9.25
N GLU A 53 -0.21 -10.08 10.13
CA GLU A 53 -1.48 -10.77 10.46
C GLU A 53 -2.52 -9.81 11.01
N TYR A 54 -2.13 -8.96 11.96
CA TYR A 54 -3.00 -7.95 12.54
C TYR A 54 -3.54 -6.97 11.48
N VAL A 55 -2.68 -6.46 10.61
CA VAL A 55 -3.06 -5.48 9.57
C VAL A 55 -3.97 -6.10 8.52
N ALA A 56 -3.73 -7.37 8.14
CA ALA A 56 -4.62 -8.11 7.25
C ALA A 56 -6.02 -8.25 7.85
N ALA A 57 -6.13 -8.75 9.09
CA ALA A 57 -7.40 -8.89 9.79
C ALA A 57 -8.11 -7.54 9.99
N TYR A 58 -7.35 -6.48 10.28
CA TYR A 58 -7.88 -5.14 10.44
C TYR A 58 -8.49 -4.61 9.13
N GLU A 59 -7.79 -4.76 7.99
CA GLU A 59 -8.32 -4.32 6.69
C GLU A 59 -9.53 -5.15 6.24
N GLU A 60 -9.54 -6.46 6.49
CA GLU A 60 -10.71 -7.31 6.23
C GLU A 60 -11.94 -6.79 6.96
N ILE A 61 -11.84 -6.62 8.29
CA ILE A 61 -12.96 -6.19 9.13
C ILE A 61 -13.38 -4.75 8.80
N ARG A 62 -12.42 -3.85 8.53
CA ARG A 62 -12.73 -2.48 8.11
C ARG A 62 -13.52 -2.47 6.80
N ALA A 63 -13.06 -3.21 5.78
CA ALA A 63 -13.73 -3.27 4.49
C ALA A 63 -15.12 -3.91 4.61
N HIS A 64 -15.24 -4.97 5.41
CA HIS A 64 -16.51 -5.60 5.75
C HIS A 64 -17.50 -4.61 6.39
N ASN A 65 -17.08 -3.93 7.46
CA ASN A 65 -17.94 -3.04 8.23
C ASN A 65 -18.43 -1.84 7.43
N ARG A 66 -17.59 -1.32 6.52
CA ARG A 66 -18.02 -0.27 5.57
C ARG A 66 -19.24 -0.73 4.76
N HIS A 67 -19.21 -1.95 4.21
CA HIS A 67 -20.33 -2.45 3.40
C HIS A 67 -21.52 -2.92 4.24
N ALA A 68 -21.28 -3.45 5.44
CA ALA A 68 -22.34 -3.71 6.41
C ALA A 68 -23.12 -2.42 6.75
N ALA A 69 -22.41 -1.31 7.02
CA ALA A 69 -23.00 0.00 7.29
C ALA A 69 -23.73 0.60 6.07
N GLU A 70 -23.33 0.23 4.85
CA GLU A 70 -24.01 0.58 3.60
C GLU A 70 -25.26 -0.29 3.32
N GLY A 71 -25.60 -1.22 4.21
CA GLY A 71 -26.80 -2.07 4.10
C GLY A 71 -26.60 -3.31 3.23
N ALA A 72 -25.38 -3.82 3.11
CA ALA A 72 -25.14 -5.11 2.47
C ALA A 72 -25.85 -6.24 3.22
N VAL A 73 -26.37 -7.21 2.48
CA VAL A 73 -27.06 -8.41 3.02
C VAL A 73 -26.14 -9.63 3.11
N GLU A 74 -25.01 -9.60 2.39
CA GLU A 74 -23.92 -10.57 2.50
C GLU A 74 -22.60 -9.88 2.09
N VAL A 75 -21.53 -10.13 2.84
CA VAL A 75 -20.19 -9.58 2.58
C VAL A 75 -19.15 -10.65 2.84
N THR A 76 -18.34 -10.96 1.83
CA THR A 76 -17.15 -11.83 1.94
C THR A 76 -15.94 -11.02 1.54
N ILE A 77 -14.98 -10.86 2.44
CA ILE A 77 -13.71 -10.16 2.20
C ILE A 77 -12.60 -11.09 2.65
N ASP A 78 -11.55 -11.15 1.83
CA ASP A 78 -10.25 -11.69 2.22
C ASP A 78 -9.23 -10.56 2.11
N ALA A 79 -8.32 -10.46 3.08
CA ALA A 79 -7.24 -9.48 3.07
C ALA A 79 -5.89 -10.14 3.33
N VAL A 80 -4.86 -9.60 2.68
CA VAL A 80 -3.46 -9.98 2.90
C VAL A 80 -2.67 -8.73 3.27
N ALA A 81 -1.60 -8.92 4.04
CA ALA A 81 -0.67 -7.85 4.32
C ALA A 81 0.77 -8.34 4.32
N THR A 82 1.69 -7.41 4.10
CA THR A 82 3.13 -7.62 4.18
C THR A 82 3.72 -6.58 5.10
N PHE A 83 4.55 -7.01 6.05
CA PHE A 83 5.37 -6.11 6.84
C PHE A 83 6.41 -5.44 5.93
N ASP A 84 6.46 -4.11 5.94
CA ASP A 84 7.33 -3.32 5.07
C ASP A 84 8.69 -3.06 5.75
N HIS A 85 8.67 -2.39 6.90
CA HIS A 85 9.85 -2.02 7.69
C HIS A 85 9.46 -1.57 9.11
N ALA A 86 10.45 -1.36 9.97
CA ALA A 86 10.25 -0.75 11.29
C ALA A 86 11.34 0.28 11.61
N SER A 87 10.95 1.31 12.36
CA SER A 87 11.82 2.37 12.86
C SER A 87 11.51 2.64 14.33
N GLY A 88 12.27 2.02 15.24
CA GLY A 88 11.94 2.03 16.66
C GLY A 88 10.62 1.31 16.94
N ASP A 89 9.66 2.01 17.55
CA ASP A 89 8.34 1.46 17.88
C ASP A 89 7.32 1.58 16.73
N ASP A 90 7.71 2.19 15.61
CA ASP A 90 6.87 2.41 14.44
C ASP A 90 7.02 1.25 13.45
N HIS A 91 5.96 0.47 13.26
CA HIS A 91 5.95 -0.73 12.43
C HIS A 91 5.04 -0.52 11.21
N TYR A 92 5.61 -0.61 10.01
CA TYR A 92 4.92 -0.33 8.77
C TYR A 92 4.52 -1.62 8.06
N ALA A 93 3.33 -1.63 7.49
CA ALA A 93 2.84 -2.74 6.68
C ALA A 93 1.94 -2.25 5.54
N THR A 94 1.85 -3.02 4.47
CA THR A 94 0.93 -2.78 3.37
C THR A 94 -0.13 -3.86 3.36
N ALA A 95 -1.42 -3.47 3.34
CA ALA A 95 -2.55 -4.38 3.26
C ALA A 95 -3.30 -4.24 1.92
N GLN A 96 -3.92 -5.31 1.46
CA GLN A 96 -4.86 -5.30 0.35
C GLN A 96 -6.01 -6.25 0.61
N HIS A 97 -7.20 -5.95 0.10
CA HIS A 97 -8.37 -6.82 0.21
C HIS A 97 -9.08 -7.02 -1.12
N ALA A 98 -9.77 -8.16 -1.24
CA ALA A 98 -10.65 -8.49 -2.35
C ALA A 98 -11.84 -9.28 -1.81
N GLY A 99 -12.93 -9.33 -2.58
CA GLY A 99 -14.10 -10.05 -2.12
C GLY A 99 -15.35 -9.81 -2.95
N SER A 100 -16.50 -10.03 -2.32
CA SER A 100 -17.81 -9.79 -2.91
C SER A 100 -18.78 -9.22 -1.90
N VAL A 101 -19.72 -8.43 -2.41
CA VAL A 101 -20.81 -7.82 -1.64
C VAL A 101 -22.13 -8.05 -2.35
N TYR A 102 -23.18 -8.26 -1.55
CA TYR A 102 -24.54 -8.39 -2.02
C TYR A 102 -25.42 -7.31 -1.40
N HIS A 103 -26.24 -6.69 -2.24
CA HIS A 103 -27.31 -5.81 -1.80
C HIS A 103 -28.65 -6.32 -2.31
N GLU A 104 -29.68 -6.19 -1.50
CA GLU A 104 -31.06 -6.48 -1.88
C GLU A 104 -31.82 -5.16 -2.07
N ASN A 105 -32.45 -4.99 -3.24
CA ASN A 105 -33.30 -3.83 -3.51
C ASN A 105 -34.70 -4.06 -2.94
N ASP A 106 -35.51 -2.99 -2.86
CA ASP A 106 -36.88 -3.04 -2.30
C ASP A 106 -37.81 -4.09 -2.96
N ASP A 107 -37.53 -4.48 -4.20
CA ASP A 107 -38.26 -5.53 -4.93
C ASP A 107 -37.80 -6.96 -4.59
N GLY A 108 -36.88 -7.14 -3.63
CA GLY A 108 -36.25 -8.41 -3.28
C GLY A 108 -35.21 -8.90 -4.30
N ALA A 109 -34.84 -8.06 -5.27
CA ALA A 109 -33.84 -8.38 -6.28
C ALA A 109 -32.42 -8.22 -5.70
N ARG A 110 -31.58 -9.25 -5.88
CA ARG A 110 -30.19 -9.24 -5.41
C ARG A 110 -29.23 -8.74 -6.49
N SER A 111 -28.33 -7.85 -6.09
CA SER A 111 -27.18 -7.43 -6.88
C SER A 111 -25.89 -7.96 -6.25
N VAL A 112 -24.92 -8.34 -7.10
CA VAL A 112 -23.60 -8.82 -6.68
C VAL A 112 -22.56 -7.85 -7.19
N GLY A 113 -21.69 -7.37 -6.31
CA GLY A 113 -20.51 -6.57 -6.64
C GLY A 113 -19.24 -7.31 -6.31
N GLU A 114 -18.26 -7.27 -7.21
CA GLU A 114 -16.87 -7.63 -6.91
C GLU A 114 -16.21 -6.47 -6.17
N LEU A 115 -15.44 -6.78 -5.12
CA LEU A 115 -14.71 -5.81 -4.33
C LEU A 115 -13.21 -6.00 -4.54
N TYR A 116 -12.52 -4.89 -4.73
CA TYR A 116 -11.06 -4.84 -4.79
C TYR A 116 -10.57 -3.54 -4.16
N GLY A 117 -9.72 -3.67 -3.14
CA GLY A 117 -8.98 -2.56 -2.58
C GLY A 117 -7.62 -2.44 -3.27
N ASP A 118 -7.17 -1.24 -3.56
CA ASP A 118 -5.75 -1.02 -3.85
C ASP A 118 -4.92 -1.25 -2.56
N PRO A 119 -3.62 -1.58 -2.67
CA PRO A 119 -2.75 -1.69 -1.50
C PRO A 119 -2.72 -0.40 -0.68
N VAL A 120 -2.76 -0.50 0.64
CA VAL A 120 -2.81 0.65 1.57
C VAL A 120 -1.74 0.50 2.66
N PRO A 121 -0.93 1.54 2.94
CA PRO A 121 0.01 1.53 4.05
C PRO A 121 -0.67 1.69 5.40
N TYR A 122 -0.09 1.03 6.38
CA TYR A 122 -0.41 1.10 7.79
C TYR A 122 0.83 1.46 8.59
N LEU A 123 0.63 2.23 9.65
CA LEU A 123 1.54 2.37 10.76
C LEU A 123 0.90 1.74 11.99
N VAL A 124 1.59 0.78 12.60
CA VAL A 124 1.21 0.16 13.87
C VAL A 124 2.26 0.56 14.92
N THR A 125 1.78 1.19 15.99
CA THR A 125 2.60 1.53 17.16
C THR A 125 1.97 0.91 18.41
N PRO A 126 2.68 0.87 19.55
CA PRO A 126 2.09 0.42 20.81
C PRO A 126 0.82 1.19 21.20
N GLU A 127 0.68 2.44 20.75
CA GLU A 127 -0.40 3.35 21.14
C GLU A 127 -1.52 3.43 20.11
N ARG A 128 -1.22 3.34 18.80
CA ARG A 128 -2.22 3.52 17.75
C ARG A 128 -2.01 2.64 16.52
N THR A 129 -3.10 2.47 15.76
CA THR A 129 -3.09 1.86 14.43
C THR A 129 -3.58 2.93 13.46
N LEU A 130 -2.72 3.34 12.53
CA LEU A 130 -3.02 4.35 11.54
C LEU A 130 -3.05 3.72 10.15
N ARG A 131 -4.20 3.82 9.46
CA ARG A 131 -4.32 3.46 8.04
C ARG A 131 -4.24 4.73 7.21
N LEU A 132 -3.21 4.82 6.37
CA LEU A 132 -2.90 6.02 5.60
C LEU A 132 -3.75 6.05 4.32
N GLY A 133 -4.62 7.05 4.18
CA GLY A 133 -5.32 7.30 2.91
C GLY A 133 -4.31 7.56 1.79
N VAL A 134 -4.47 6.92 0.65
CA VAL A 134 -3.48 6.99 -0.45
C VAL A 134 -4.01 7.84 -1.60
N GLU A 135 -3.29 8.90 -1.93
CA GLU A 135 -3.43 9.59 -3.21
C GLU A 135 -2.43 9.02 -4.22
N ARG A 136 -2.88 8.74 -5.45
CA ARG A 136 -2.04 8.13 -6.49
C ARG A 136 -1.83 9.11 -7.62
N ARG A 137 -0.56 9.40 -7.92
CA ARG A 137 -0.17 10.31 -8.99
C ARG A 137 0.79 9.58 -9.93
N ALA A 138 0.58 9.74 -11.23
CA ALA A 138 1.61 9.44 -12.21
C ALA A 138 2.46 10.70 -12.38
N ILE A 139 3.76 10.55 -12.65
CA ILE A 139 4.54 11.68 -13.13
C ILE A 139 4.05 12.00 -14.55
N GLU A 140 3.27 13.08 -14.68
CA GLU A 140 2.99 13.69 -15.98
C GLU A 140 4.35 14.12 -16.54
N THR A 141 4.87 13.37 -17.50
CA THR A 141 6.11 13.74 -18.18
C THR A 141 5.76 14.75 -19.26
N ASP A 142 5.34 15.94 -18.85
CA ASP A 142 5.38 17.11 -19.72
C ASP A 142 6.86 17.29 -20.12
N ASP A 143 7.14 17.20 -21.43
CA ASP A 143 8.47 17.24 -22.06
C ASP A 143 9.34 15.95 -22.04
N ARG A 144 8.75 14.75 -22.10
CA ARG A 144 9.38 13.72 -22.97
C ARG A 144 9.01 14.03 -24.41
N GLY A 145 9.74 14.98 -24.99
CA GLY A 145 9.81 15.11 -26.44
C GLY A 145 10.05 13.72 -27.05
N ASP A 146 9.42 13.49 -28.19
CA ASP A 146 9.53 12.31 -29.07
C ASP A 146 10.96 12.12 -29.64
N ASP A 147 11.98 12.37 -28.83
CA ASP A 147 13.40 12.34 -29.19
C ASP A 147 14.19 11.77 -27.99
N GLY A 148 14.30 10.44 -27.90
CA GLY A 148 15.39 9.82 -27.12
C GLY A 148 15.06 8.65 -26.20
N ASP A 149 13.84 8.10 -26.17
CA ASP A 149 13.60 6.83 -25.47
C ASP A 149 14.18 5.66 -26.30
N THR A 150 15.47 5.40 -26.11
CA THR A 150 16.23 4.36 -26.81
C THR A 150 16.28 3.03 -26.06
N ALA A 151 15.64 2.94 -24.89
CA ALA A 151 15.69 1.73 -24.07
C ALA A 151 14.85 0.62 -24.70
N SER A 152 15.48 -0.53 -24.95
CA SER A 152 14.82 -1.73 -25.44
C SER A 152 13.90 -2.36 -24.39
N ASP A 153 12.97 -3.22 -24.81
CA ASP A 153 12.07 -3.94 -23.88
C ASP A 153 12.86 -4.78 -22.85
N ASP A 154 14.02 -5.31 -23.24
CA ASP A 154 14.93 -6.06 -22.35
C ASP A 154 15.64 -5.16 -21.32
N GLU A 155 15.60 -3.84 -21.49
CA GLU A 155 16.11 -2.88 -20.52
C GLU A 155 15.00 -2.34 -19.61
N ARG A 156 13.74 -2.70 -19.86
CA ARG A 156 12.60 -2.24 -19.08
C ARG A 156 12.19 -3.24 -18.02
N THR A 157 11.53 -2.74 -16.98
CA THR A 157 10.98 -3.54 -15.89
C THR A 157 9.53 -3.15 -15.61
N SER A 158 8.75 -4.18 -15.27
CA SER A 158 7.40 -4.04 -14.74
C SER A 158 7.36 -4.79 -13.41
N PRO A 159 6.99 -4.15 -12.30
CA PRO A 159 6.57 -2.75 -12.20
C PRO A 159 7.73 -1.74 -12.36
N PRO A 160 7.44 -0.50 -12.81
CA PRO A 160 8.42 0.58 -12.85
C PRO A 160 8.81 1.02 -11.44
N LEU A 161 9.85 1.85 -11.33
CA LEU A 161 10.18 2.54 -10.08
C LEU A 161 9.02 3.43 -9.66
N GLY A 162 8.59 3.28 -8.42
CA GLY A 162 7.62 4.15 -7.76
C GLY A 162 8.06 4.43 -6.33
N VAL A 163 7.75 5.62 -5.85
CA VAL A 163 7.95 6.00 -4.45
C VAL A 163 6.60 6.19 -3.77
N ARG A 164 6.51 5.75 -2.52
CA ARG A 164 5.37 6.02 -1.65
C ARG A 164 5.84 6.91 -0.51
N LEU A 165 5.24 8.08 -0.43
CA LEU A 165 5.57 9.11 0.54
C LEU A 165 4.55 9.03 1.67
N LEU A 166 4.99 8.81 2.89
CA LEU A 166 4.13 8.65 4.07
C LEU A 166 4.30 9.86 4.99
N ASN A 167 3.21 10.54 5.31
CA ASN A 167 3.19 11.53 6.38
C ASN A 167 2.44 10.95 7.57
N VAL A 168 3.16 10.50 8.60
CA VAL A 168 2.55 9.95 9.82
C VAL A 168 2.36 11.00 10.91
N THR A 169 2.63 12.27 10.58
CA THR A 169 2.49 13.41 11.49
C THR A 169 1.10 14.04 11.39
N GLU A 170 0.74 14.82 12.40
CA GLU A 170 -0.55 15.52 12.50
C GLU A 170 -0.61 16.82 11.69
N GLU A 171 0.48 17.17 11.01
CA GLU A 171 0.61 18.40 10.22
C GLU A 171 0.91 18.07 8.76
N ALA A 172 0.45 18.93 7.84
CA ALA A 172 0.78 18.78 6.43
C ALA A 172 2.29 18.97 6.21
N ARG A 173 2.87 18.19 5.30
CA ARG A 173 4.31 18.23 4.99
C ARG A 173 4.52 18.36 3.49
N GLU A 174 5.60 19.02 3.11
CA GLU A 174 6.07 19.09 1.74
C GLU A 174 7.42 18.38 1.64
N LEU A 175 7.54 17.47 0.69
CA LEU A 175 8.77 16.73 0.41
C LEU A 175 9.28 17.07 -0.99
N ALA A 176 10.53 17.49 -1.07
CA ALA A 176 11.30 17.54 -2.30
C ALA A 176 11.94 16.16 -2.54
N VAL A 177 11.61 15.53 -3.66
CA VAL A 177 12.10 14.19 -4.02
C VAL A 177 12.95 14.28 -5.27
N THR A 178 14.20 13.83 -5.16
CA THR A 178 15.12 13.73 -6.30
C THR A 178 15.50 12.28 -6.55
N VAL A 179 15.37 11.85 -7.82
CA VAL A 179 15.76 10.52 -8.29
C VAL A 179 16.88 10.66 -9.32
N THR A 180 17.97 9.93 -9.10
CA THR A 180 19.17 9.99 -9.93
C THR A 180 19.58 8.58 -10.36
N ARG A 181 19.87 8.37 -11.65
CA ARG A 181 20.46 7.13 -12.14
C ARG A 181 21.96 7.11 -11.81
N ARG A 182 22.44 6.02 -11.21
CA ARG A 182 23.86 5.84 -10.91
C ARG A 182 24.59 5.50 -12.22
N ALA A 183 25.73 6.16 -12.46
CA ALA A 183 26.60 5.84 -13.57
C ALA A 183 27.16 4.41 -13.39
N THR A 184 27.06 3.58 -14.44
CA THR A 184 27.84 2.34 -14.51
C THR A 184 29.30 2.68 -14.79
N ALA A 185 30.22 1.95 -14.16
CA ALA A 185 31.66 2.25 -14.14
C ALA A 185 32.35 2.36 -15.51
N ASP A 186 31.66 2.07 -16.61
CA ASP A 186 32.15 2.18 -17.98
C ASP A 186 31.98 3.58 -18.61
N ARG A 187 31.37 4.53 -17.88
CA ARG A 187 31.27 5.94 -18.31
C ARG A 187 32.04 6.84 -17.36
N ASP A 188 33.35 6.90 -17.57
CA ASP A 188 34.22 7.89 -16.95
C ASP A 188 33.72 9.31 -17.28
N GLY A 189 33.08 9.97 -16.29
CA GLY A 189 32.89 11.42 -16.27
C GLY A 189 31.50 11.97 -16.61
N GLU A 190 30.46 11.15 -16.76
CA GLU A 190 29.09 11.69 -16.87
C GLU A 190 28.53 12.04 -15.50
N ALA A 191 28.05 13.28 -15.36
CA ALA A 191 27.31 13.73 -14.19
C ALA A 191 26.13 12.77 -13.93
N GLU A 192 25.92 12.44 -12.67
CA GLU A 192 24.71 11.81 -12.15
C GLU A 192 23.45 12.24 -12.92
N ASP A 193 22.86 11.31 -13.69
CA ASP A 193 21.74 11.61 -14.58
C ASP A 193 20.46 11.74 -13.77
N ARG A 194 19.87 12.94 -13.79
CA ARG A 194 18.67 13.26 -13.01
C ARG A 194 17.44 12.75 -13.75
N VAL A 195 16.79 11.76 -13.16
CA VAL A 195 15.63 11.06 -13.73
C VAL A 195 14.34 11.78 -13.39
N ALA A 196 14.22 12.27 -12.16
CA ALA A 196 13.05 13.01 -11.68
C ALA A 196 13.43 13.95 -10.54
N ASP A 197 12.70 15.06 -10.44
CA ASP A 197 12.85 16.07 -9.41
C ASP A 197 11.50 16.76 -9.24
N PHE A 198 10.86 16.57 -8.09
CA PHE A 198 9.49 17.04 -7.86
C PHE A 198 9.21 17.27 -6.38
N ASP A 199 8.29 18.20 -6.12
CA ASP A 199 7.79 18.49 -4.78
C ASP A 199 6.40 17.88 -4.58
N VAL A 200 6.15 17.33 -3.39
CA VAL A 200 4.85 16.74 -3.04
C VAL A 200 4.39 17.24 -1.69
N ALA A 201 3.25 17.93 -1.69
CA ALA A 201 2.46 18.16 -0.47
C ALA A 201 1.69 16.89 -0.08
N ILE A 202 1.78 16.53 1.19
CA ILE A 202 1.19 15.34 1.79
C ILE A 202 0.40 15.78 3.03
N ASP A 203 -0.90 15.50 3.01
CA ASP A 203 -1.79 15.83 4.12
C ASP A 203 -1.41 15.05 5.40
N PRO A 204 -1.79 15.55 6.60
CA PRO A 204 -1.60 14.84 7.85
C PRO A 204 -2.10 13.40 7.79
N GLU A 205 -1.32 12.45 8.29
CA GLU A 205 -1.73 11.04 8.40
C GLU A 205 -2.21 10.41 7.07
N THR A 206 -1.63 10.85 5.95
CA THR A 206 -1.91 10.31 4.60
C THR A 206 -0.64 9.85 3.89
N ALA A 207 -0.82 9.26 2.70
CA ALA A 207 0.24 8.85 1.82
C ALA A 207 0.00 9.33 0.38
N VAL A 208 1.09 9.60 -0.34
CA VAL A 208 1.08 9.84 -1.79
C VAL A 208 1.96 8.81 -2.48
N GLU A 209 1.40 8.06 -3.43
CA GLU A 209 2.16 7.19 -4.32
C GLU A 209 2.47 7.93 -5.62
N VAL A 210 3.75 8.17 -5.87
CA VAL A 210 4.24 8.67 -7.16
C VAL A 210 4.75 7.48 -7.97
N ARG A 211 3.99 7.15 -9.02
CA ARG A 211 4.19 5.94 -9.83
C ARG A 211 4.90 6.26 -11.15
N SER A 212 5.50 5.22 -11.74
CA SER A 212 6.06 5.26 -13.10
C SER A 212 7.17 6.30 -13.31
N ILE A 213 8.05 6.45 -12.32
CA ILE A 213 9.18 7.39 -12.37
C ILE A 213 10.13 7.01 -13.51
N THR A 214 10.49 5.73 -13.58
CA THR A 214 11.28 5.13 -14.65
C THR A 214 11.02 3.63 -14.68
N ASP A 215 10.91 3.05 -15.87
CA ASP A 215 10.85 1.62 -16.10
C ASP A 215 12.22 1.05 -16.52
N VAL A 216 13.24 1.89 -16.71
CA VAL A 216 14.56 1.46 -17.17
C VAL A 216 15.34 0.79 -16.04
N ARG A 217 15.90 -0.39 -16.28
CA ARG A 217 16.75 -1.13 -15.33
C ARG A 217 18.03 -0.36 -14.99
N GLY A 218 18.47 -0.51 -13.75
CA GLY A 218 19.71 0.10 -13.26
C GLY A 218 19.69 0.43 -11.77
N GLY A 219 20.81 0.96 -11.29
CA GLY A 219 20.93 1.48 -9.94
C GLY A 219 20.44 2.93 -9.86
N TYR A 220 19.64 3.23 -8.84
CA TYR A 220 19.09 4.56 -8.59
C TYR A 220 19.40 5.01 -7.18
N ARG A 221 19.61 6.31 -7.03
CA ARG A 221 19.65 6.98 -5.73
C ARG A 221 18.40 7.85 -5.61
N ILE A 222 17.71 7.71 -4.49
CA ILE A 222 16.49 8.46 -4.18
C ILE A 222 16.77 9.24 -2.90
N ILE A 223 16.44 10.52 -2.93
CA ILE A 223 16.59 11.43 -1.79
C ILE A 223 15.25 12.11 -1.56
N GLY A 224 14.72 12.00 -0.35
CA GLY A 224 13.58 12.77 0.13
C GLY A 224 14.06 13.83 1.11
N ARG A 225 13.68 15.08 0.88
CA ARG A 225 14.05 16.22 1.73
C ARG A 225 12.81 16.95 2.19
N MET A 226 12.84 17.37 3.45
CA MET A 226 11.85 18.25 4.05
C MET A 226 12.59 19.43 4.67
N GLU A 227 12.04 20.63 4.51
CA GLU A 227 12.44 21.78 5.31
C GLU A 227 11.24 22.23 6.13
N ASP A 228 11.37 22.20 7.46
CA ASP A 228 10.35 22.73 8.35
C ASP A 228 11.00 23.65 9.39
N ASN A 229 10.49 24.88 9.49
CA ASN A 229 10.98 25.89 10.43
C ASN A 229 12.51 26.10 10.40
N GLY A 230 13.13 25.97 9.21
CA GLY A 230 14.59 26.09 9.01
C GLY A 230 15.40 24.86 9.45
N ILE A 231 14.73 23.75 9.77
CA ILE A 231 15.34 22.44 10.03
C ILE A 231 15.15 21.58 8.78
N THR A 232 16.26 21.12 8.21
CA THR A 232 16.24 20.20 7.07
C THR A 232 16.31 18.75 7.56
N GLY A 233 15.30 17.95 7.22
CA GLY A 233 15.34 16.49 7.30
C GLY A 233 15.68 15.88 5.94
N GLU A 234 16.53 14.86 5.91
CA GLU A 234 16.90 14.16 4.68
C GLU A 234 16.92 12.65 4.91
N GLY A 235 16.22 11.92 4.04
CA GLY A 235 16.35 10.48 3.89
C GLY A 235 16.97 10.14 2.53
N ARG A 236 17.84 9.13 2.49
CA ARG A 236 18.54 8.68 1.27
C ARG A 236 18.60 7.16 1.20
N ILE A 237 18.28 6.62 0.02
CA ILE A 237 18.42 5.20 -0.29
C ILE A 237 18.99 4.98 -1.70
N GLU A 238 19.68 3.85 -1.86
CA GLU A 238 20.12 3.34 -3.16
C GLU A 238 19.40 2.03 -3.45
N VAL A 239 18.81 1.90 -4.64
CA VAL A 239 18.00 0.74 -5.07
C VAL A 239 18.39 0.30 -6.47
N GLU A 240 18.21 -0.99 -6.78
CA GLU A 240 18.43 -1.54 -8.12
C GLU A 240 17.10 -1.97 -8.73
N LEU A 241 16.82 -1.62 -9.99
CA LEU A 241 15.62 -2.07 -10.70
C LEU A 241 15.87 -3.34 -11.55
N PRO A 242 14.96 -4.34 -11.51
CA PRO A 242 13.78 -4.41 -10.65
C PRO A 242 14.15 -4.56 -9.18
N SER A 243 13.49 -3.79 -8.33
CA SER A 243 13.79 -3.79 -6.90
C SER A 243 12.78 -4.65 -6.11
N ALA A 244 11.51 -4.68 -6.55
CA ALA A 244 10.45 -5.53 -6.01
C ALA A 244 9.27 -5.62 -7.00
N ASP A 245 8.48 -6.70 -6.92
CA ASP A 245 7.30 -6.94 -7.76
C ASP A 245 6.06 -6.15 -7.30
N ARG A 246 6.25 -4.90 -6.87
CA ARG A 246 5.18 -3.98 -6.46
C ARG A 246 5.33 -2.58 -7.04
N GLY A 247 4.21 -1.89 -7.23
CA GLY A 247 4.12 -0.55 -7.85
C GLY A 247 5.04 0.48 -7.19
N PRO A 248 4.74 0.96 -5.97
CA PRO A 248 5.72 1.66 -5.17
C PRO A 248 6.67 0.63 -4.55
N ASN A 249 7.96 0.82 -4.75
CA ASN A 249 9.00 -0.10 -4.30
C ASN A 249 10.06 0.59 -3.41
N VAL A 250 9.83 1.87 -3.10
CA VAL A 250 10.54 2.64 -2.06
C VAL A 250 9.53 3.42 -1.22
N ASP A 251 9.73 3.40 0.10
CA ASP A 251 9.04 4.28 1.04
C ASP A 251 9.93 5.48 1.40
N ILE A 252 9.31 6.65 1.51
CA ILE A 252 9.87 7.83 2.18
C ILE A 252 8.88 8.23 3.27
N ALA A 253 9.24 8.01 4.54
CA ALA A 253 8.37 8.31 5.67
C ALA A 253 8.83 9.57 6.40
N VAL A 254 7.88 10.44 6.71
CA VAL A 254 8.07 11.62 7.56
C VAL A 254 7.42 11.35 8.90
N ASP A 255 8.25 11.27 9.92
CA ASP A 255 7.84 11.09 11.31
C ASP A 255 8.45 12.19 12.20
N ARG A 256 8.22 12.09 13.52
CA ARG A 256 8.72 13.07 14.51
C ARG A 256 10.25 13.17 14.58
N ASN A 257 10.96 12.18 14.09
CA ASN A 257 12.42 12.10 14.05
C ASN A 257 13.00 12.61 12.72
N GLY A 258 12.15 12.89 11.72
CA GLY A 258 12.55 13.44 10.43
C GLY A 258 12.12 12.57 9.26
N VAL A 259 12.97 12.52 8.23
CA VAL A 259 12.70 11.81 6.97
C VAL A 259 13.51 10.51 6.96
N SER A 260 12.85 9.39 6.72
CA SER A 260 13.49 8.08 6.53
C SER A 260 13.12 7.47 5.19
N THR A 261 13.99 6.61 4.65
CA THR A 261 13.79 5.98 3.33
C THR A 261 14.07 4.49 3.42
N TRP A 262 13.17 3.69 2.84
CA TRP A 262 13.23 2.23 2.93
C TRP A 262 12.94 1.58 1.58
N HIS A 263 13.62 0.48 1.30
CA HIS A 263 13.27 -0.39 0.18
C HIS A 263 12.10 -1.27 0.61
N LEU A 264 11.11 -1.40 -0.24
CA LEU A 264 9.91 -2.18 0.08
C LEU A 264 10.07 -3.64 -0.35
N PRO A 265 9.67 -4.60 0.50
CA PRO A 265 9.65 -6.01 0.10
C PRO A 265 8.60 -6.23 -0.99
N SER A 266 8.74 -7.32 -1.76
CA SER A 266 7.71 -7.77 -2.70
C SER A 266 6.37 -7.93 -1.99
N PHE A 267 5.31 -7.56 -2.69
CA PHE A 267 3.94 -7.63 -2.19
C PHE A 267 3.12 -8.52 -3.12
N GLU A 268 2.79 -9.73 -2.66
CA GLU A 268 1.83 -10.59 -3.33
C GLU A 268 0.44 -10.19 -2.86
N GLY A 269 -0.24 -9.39 -3.68
CA GLY A 269 -1.62 -8.99 -3.45
C GLY A 269 -2.61 -10.16 -3.55
N VAL A 270 -3.87 -9.87 -3.23
CA VAL A 270 -5.03 -10.77 -3.43
C VAL A 270 -5.49 -10.80 -4.89
#